data_AF-U6KPX3-F1
#
_entry.id   AF-U6KPX3-F1
#
_cell.length_a   1.000
_cell.length_b   1.000
_cell.length_c   1.000
_cell.angle_alpha   90.00
_cell.angle_beta   90.00
_cell.angle_gamma   90.00
#
_symmetry.space_group_name_H-M   'P 1'
#
loop_
_entity.id
_entity.type
_entity.pdbx_description
1 polymer ?
#
loop_
_entity_poly.entity_id
_entity_poly.type
_entity_poly.pdbx_seq_one_letter_code
_entity_poly.pdbx_strand_id
1 'polypeptide(L)'
;MQQIDNDRLVATLEQMVLSYEQQIAPLARDLAAAVAAALLQMLQREGAAQNSKDTDAEDDASFASIAAISTLKTVLGAVCETPHLYGEILPHLLPALDVLLREENADHLEDTISLLEYFSFYLETPFPAELWGGGAAAAARKRVEACMGLQLLCSLLLGSAAKRSVDALLQPCLLLVWEWVQQLQQQQRRVDKGTKRCFILFISSLLIYALEPALLLMQQQQMLQPVIAFVLANADVVEA
;
A
#
# COMPACT_ATOMS: atom_id res chain seq x y z
N MET A 1 21.76 -36.73 15.78
CA MET A 1 21.48 -35.46 15.06
C MET A 1 21.12 -34.43 16.11
N GLN A 2 21.91 -33.36 16.23
CA GLN A 2 21.54 -32.25 17.12
C GLN A 2 20.35 -31.53 16.50
N GLN A 3 19.23 -31.45 17.21
CA GLN A 3 18.14 -30.56 16.84
C GLN A 3 18.68 -29.14 16.95
N ILE A 4 18.90 -28.51 15.79
CA ILE A 4 19.20 -27.09 15.75
C ILE A 4 17.89 -26.40 16.09
N ASP A 5 17.92 -25.59 17.15
CA ASP A 5 16.81 -24.77 17.57
C ASP A 5 16.63 -23.64 16.55
N ASN A 6 15.62 -23.76 15.69
CA ASN A 6 15.36 -22.84 14.59
C ASN A 6 15.16 -21.41 15.11
N ASP A 7 14.57 -21.22 16.29
CA ASP A 7 14.33 -19.91 16.87
C ASP A 7 15.63 -19.24 17.30
N ARG A 8 16.58 -20.00 17.89
CA ARG A 8 17.93 -19.49 18.17
C ARG A 8 18.73 -19.21 16.90
N LEU A 9 18.52 -19.99 15.85
CA LEU A 9 19.15 -19.78 14.55
C LEU A 9 18.69 -18.45 13.94
N VAL A 10 17.38 -18.22 13.91
CA VAL A 10 16.76 -16.96 13.45
C VAL A 10 17.26 -15.78 14.27
N ALA A 11 17.21 -15.86 15.61
CA ALA A 11 17.69 -14.78 16.47
C ALA A 11 19.20 -14.49 16.28
N THR A 12 20.00 -15.51 15.99
CA THR A 12 21.43 -15.34 15.71
C THR A 12 21.65 -14.67 14.35
N LEU A 13 20.88 -15.05 13.33
CA LEU A 13 20.92 -14.42 12.01
C LEU A 13 20.48 -12.96 12.08
N GLU A 14 19.41 -12.63 12.81
CA GLU A 14 18.98 -11.25 13.08
C GLU A 14 20.08 -10.44 13.76
N GLN A 15 20.74 -10.99 14.79
CA GLN A 15 21.88 -10.34 15.44
C GLN A 15 23.07 -10.13 14.51
N MET A 16 23.33 -11.06 13.59
CA MET A 16 24.36 -10.89 12.56
C MET A 16 23.98 -9.80 11.57
N VAL A 17 22.72 -9.71 11.15
CA VAL A 17 22.23 -8.64 10.26
C VAL A 17 22.45 -7.27 10.90
N LEU A 18 22.11 -7.14 12.19
CA LEU A 18 22.34 -5.91 12.96
C LEU A 18 23.83 -5.59 13.15
N SER A 19 24.66 -6.60 13.42
CA SER A 19 26.10 -6.41 13.68
C SER A 19 26.90 -6.04 12.42
N TYR A 20 26.41 -6.42 11.24
CA TYR A 20 27.07 -6.20 9.94
C TYR A 20 26.24 -5.34 9.00
N GLU A 21 25.40 -4.47 9.55
CA GLU A 21 24.50 -3.57 8.81
C GLU A 21 25.21 -2.85 7.65
N GLN A 22 26.39 -2.27 7.87
CA GLN A 22 27.15 -1.55 6.83
C GLN A 22 27.53 -2.41 5.61
N GLN A 23 27.60 -3.73 5.78
CA GLN A 23 27.96 -4.68 4.72
C GLN A 23 26.71 -5.27 4.06
N ILE A 24 25.62 -5.41 4.82
CA ILE A 24 24.36 -6.03 4.38
C ILE A 24 23.45 -5.01 3.70
N ALA A 25 23.44 -3.76 4.18
CA ALA A 25 22.71 -2.64 3.60
C ALA A 25 22.90 -2.49 2.08
N PRO A 26 24.12 -2.39 1.54
CA PRO A 26 24.31 -2.26 0.09
C PRO A 26 23.84 -3.51 -0.67
N LEU A 27 24.02 -4.71 -0.11
CA LEU A 27 23.56 -5.95 -0.74
C LEU A 27 22.03 -6.01 -0.81
N ALA A 28 21.34 -5.64 0.27
CA ALA A 28 19.89 -5.61 0.32
C ALA A 28 19.31 -4.57 -0.65
N ARG A 29 19.92 -3.38 -0.71
CA ARG A 29 19.53 -2.33 -1.68
C ARG A 29 19.73 -2.80 -3.11
N ASP A 30 20.91 -3.32 -3.44
CA ASP A 30 21.23 -3.73 -4.81
C ASP A 30 20.36 -4.92 -5.25
N LEU A 31 20.07 -5.85 -4.33
CA LEU A 31 19.11 -6.94 -4.57
C LEU A 31 17.70 -6.39 -4.80
N ALA A 32 17.22 -5.48 -3.94
CA ALA A 32 15.90 -4.87 -4.10
C ALA A 32 15.79 -4.12 -5.44
N ALA A 33 16.83 -3.39 -5.84
CA ALA A 33 16.89 -2.68 -7.12
C ALA A 33 16.84 -3.66 -8.31
N ALA A 34 17.59 -4.76 -8.25
CA ALA A 34 17.58 -5.78 -9.30
C ALA A 34 16.22 -6.48 -9.41
N VAL A 35 15.60 -6.83 -8.29
CA VAL A 35 14.27 -7.46 -8.26
C VAL A 35 13.19 -6.48 -8.71
N ALA A 36 13.26 -5.21 -8.32
CA ALA A 36 12.32 -4.19 -8.79
C ALA A 36 12.41 -3.97 -10.31
N ALA A 37 13.62 -3.96 -10.87
CA ALA A 37 13.82 -3.88 -12.32
C ALA A 37 13.26 -5.12 -13.04
N ALA A 38 13.45 -6.31 -12.48
CA ALA A 38 12.89 -7.54 -13.03
C ALA A 38 11.35 -7.53 -12.98
N LEU A 39 10.77 -7.11 -11.86
CA LEU A 39 9.33 -6.94 -11.69
C LEU A 39 8.74 -6.01 -12.75
N LEU A 40 9.34 -4.84 -12.96
CA LEU A 40 8.88 -3.90 -13.99
C LEU A 40 8.90 -4.54 -15.38
N GLN A 41 9.93 -5.32 -15.71
CA GLN A 41 10.00 -6.03 -16.99
C GLN A 41 8.92 -7.10 -17.12
N MET A 42 8.61 -7.84 -16.04
CA MET A 42 7.56 -8.86 -16.07
C MET A 42 6.18 -8.23 -16.25
N LEU A 43 5.88 -7.15 -15.53
CA LEU A 43 4.62 -6.40 -15.70
C LEU A 43 4.46 -5.83 -17.12
N GLN A 44 5.55 -5.35 -17.73
CA GLN A 44 5.53 -4.90 -19.12
C GLN A 44 5.28 -6.05 -20.10
N ARG A 45 5.82 -7.24 -19.83
CA ARG A 45 5.57 -8.45 -20.64
C ARG A 45 4.14 -8.95 -20.49
N GLU A 46 3.62 -8.96 -19.27
CA GLU A 46 2.24 -9.33 -18.96
C GLU A 46 1.26 -8.44 -19.74
N GLY A 47 1.42 -7.11 -19.62
CA GLY A 47 0.60 -6.17 -20.41
C GLY A 47 0.79 -6.31 -21.92
N ALA A 48 1.99 -6.65 -22.40
CA ALA A 48 2.21 -6.91 -23.83
C ALA A 48 1.52 -8.20 -24.30
N ALA A 49 1.60 -9.27 -23.51
CA ALA A 49 0.99 -10.57 -23.78
C ALA A 49 -0.54 -10.48 -23.81
N GLN A 50 -1.11 -9.72 -22.87
CA GLN A 50 -2.54 -9.44 -22.81
C GLN A 50 -3.04 -8.70 -24.07
N ASN A 51 -2.25 -7.74 -24.56
CA ASN A 51 -2.54 -7.03 -25.81
C ASN A 51 -2.47 -7.94 -27.06
N SER A 52 -1.55 -8.93 -27.06
CA SER A 52 -1.47 -9.92 -28.14
C SER A 52 -2.40 -11.12 -27.97
N LYS A 53 -3.13 -11.21 -26.85
CA LYS A 53 -3.96 -12.37 -26.45
C LYS A 53 -3.17 -13.68 -26.39
N ASP A 54 -1.94 -13.59 -25.91
CA ASP A 54 -1.05 -14.74 -25.69
C ASP A 54 -1.14 -15.17 -24.22
N THR A 55 -2.07 -16.09 -23.95
CA THR A 55 -2.43 -16.48 -22.58
C THR A 55 -1.28 -17.18 -21.85
N ASP A 56 -0.50 -18.01 -22.54
CA ASP A 56 0.62 -18.71 -21.92
C ASP A 56 1.70 -17.71 -21.48
N ALA A 57 1.99 -16.70 -22.31
CA ALA A 57 2.95 -15.65 -21.98
C ALA A 57 2.43 -14.68 -20.90
N GLU A 58 1.12 -14.44 -20.85
CA GLU A 58 0.46 -13.66 -19.80
C GLU A 58 0.58 -14.37 -18.45
N ASP A 59 0.22 -15.65 -18.37
CA ASP A 59 0.31 -16.46 -17.16
C ASP A 59 1.76 -16.56 -16.66
N ASP A 60 2.72 -16.88 -17.54
CA ASP A 60 4.15 -16.96 -17.19
C ASP A 60 4.69 -15.63 -16.63
N ALA A 61 4.31 -14.50 -17.23
CA ALA A 61 4.71 -13.18 -16.77
C ALA A 61 4.06 -12.84 -15.42
N SER A 62 2.78 -13.18 -15.24
CA SER A 62 2.05 -12.96 -14.00
C SER A 62 2.66 -13.75 -12.83
N PHE A 63 2.96 -15.04 -13.02
CA PHE A 63 3.65 -15.86 -12.02
C PHE A 63 5.03 -15.28 -11.64
N ALA A 64 5.78 -14.79 -12.63
CA ALA A 64 7.07 -14.16 -12.39
C ALA A 64 6.94 -12.83 -11.62
N SER A 65 5.92 -12.02 -11.92
CA SER A 65 5.59 -10.79 -11.18
C SER A 65 5.30 -11.09 -9.70
N ILE A 66 4.45 -12.09 -9.41
CA ILE A 66 4.10 -12.50 -8.04
C ILE A 66 5.34 -12.98 -7.27
N ALA A 67 6.20 -13.78 -7.92
CA ALA A 67 7.45 -14.25 -7.32
C ALA A 67 8.41 -13.09 -7.00
N ALA A 68 8.50 -12.09 -7.88
CA ALA A 68 9.31 -10.89 -7.66
C ALA A 68 8.76 -10.04 -6.51
N ILE A 69 7.44 -9.83 -6.41
CA ILE A 69 6.82 -9.14 -5.27
C ILE A 69 7.10 -9.88 -3.96
N SER A 70 6.94 -11.21 -3.94
CA SER A 70 7.23 -12.04 -2.77
C SER A 70 8.70 -11.96 -2.32
N THR A 71 9.61 -11.90 -3.30
CA THR A 71 11.04 -11.70 -3.03
C THR A 71 11.30 -10.32 -2.44
N LEU A 72 10.68 -9.26 -2.98
CA LEU A 72 10.78 -7.90 -2.42
C LEU A 72 10.28 -7.85 -0.98
N LYS A 73 9.11 -8.44 -0.68
CA LYS A 73 8.57 -8.52 0.69
C LYS A 73 9.56 -9.20 1.65
N THR A 74 10.22 -10.27 1.20
CA THR A 74 11.23 -10.98 2.00
C THR A 74 12.46 -10.11 2.26
N VAL A 75 12.96 -9.39 1.25
CA VAL A 75 14.08 -8.46 1.41
C VAL A 75 13.72 -7.35 2.38
N LEU A 76 12.55 -6.72 2.23
CA LEU A 76 12.07 -5.67 3.13
C LEU A 76 11.92 -6.20 4.56
N GLY A 77 11.30 -7.37 4.73
CA GLY A 77 11.18 -8.04 6.03
C GLY A 77 12.52 -8.31 6.70
N ALA A 78 13.56 -8.67 5.93
CA ALA A 78 14.89 -8.90 6.46
C ALA A 78 15.62 -7.62 6.92
N VAL A 79 15.20 -6.44 6.45
CA VAL A 79 15.80 -5.14 6.80
C VAL A 79 14.86 -4.25 7.63
N CYS A 80 13.83 -4.82 8.25
CA CYS A 80 12.83 -4.09 9.05
C CYS A 80 13.44 -3.26 10.20
N GLU A 81 14.55 -3.73 10.79
CA GLU A 81 15.29 -3.03 11.84
C GLU A 81 16.26 -1.96 11.30
N THR A 82 16.22 -1.69 9.99
CA THR A 82 17.09 -0.72 9.31
C THR A 82 16.27 0.31 8.50
N PRO A 83 15.55 1.23 9.16
CA PRO A 83 14.58 2.14 8.52
C PRO A 83 15.12 2.99 7.37
N HIS A 84 16.39 3.44 7.46
CA HIS A 84 16.99 4.28 6.42
C HIS A 84 17.09 3.58 5.05
N LEU A 85 17.21 2.24 5.02
CA LEU A 85 17.27 1.49 3.76
C LEU A 85 15.97 1.54 2.98
N TYR A 86 14.83 1.73 3.64
CA TYR A 86 13.55 1.89 2.96
C TYR A 86 13.54 3.14 2.06
N GLY A 87 14.21 4.21 2.49
CA GLY A 87 14.36 5.43 1.71
C GLY A 87 15.26 5.25 0.49
N GLU A 88 16.27 4.36 0.57
CA GLU A 88 17.14 4.02 -0.56
C GLU A 88 16.49 3.02 -1.53
N ILE A 89 15.67 2.11 -1.01
CA ILE A 89 15.00 1.07 -1.81
C ILE A 89 13.79 1.63 -2.56
N LEU A 90 13.00 2.50 -1.92
CA LEU A 90 11.74 3.02 -2.49
C LEU A 90 11.88 3.60 -3.91
N PRO A 91 12.87 4.45 -4.24
CA PRO A 91 13.03 5.00 -5.59
C PRO A 91 13.15 3.95 -6.69
N HIS A 92 13.71 2.78 -6.38
CA HIS A 92 13.83 1.68 -7.33
C HIS A 92 12.51 0.96 -7.58
N LEU A 93 11.60 0.96 -6.60
CA LEU A 93 10.27 0.35 -6.73
C LEU A 93 9.23 1.27 -7.35
N LEU A 94 9.37 2.60 -7.24
CA LEU A 94 8.38 3.57 -7.74
C LEU A 94 7.90 3.27 -9.18
N PRO A 95 8.76 2.98 -10.16
CA PRO A 95 8.30 2.68 -11.52
C PRO A 95 7.44 1.41 -11.62
N ALA A 96 7.72 0.39 -10.81
CA ALA A 96 6.93 -0.83 -10.77
C ALA A 96 5.60 -0.60 -10.04
N LEU A 97 5.62 0.15 -8.93
CA LEU A 97 4.42 0.55 -8.21
C LEU A 97 3.46 1.35 -9.11
N ASP A 98 3.97 2.26 -9.93
CA ASP A 98 3.18 3.03 -10.91
C ASP A 98 2.47 2.15 -11.96
N VAL A 99 2.97 0.93 -12.20
CA VAL A 99 2.34 -0.06 -13.08
C VAL A 99 1.37 -0.92 -12.29
N LEU A 100 1.80 -1.48 -11.15
CA LEU A 100 0.99 -2.33 -10.28
C LEU A 100 -0.31 -1.66 -9.80
N LEU A 101 -0.26 -0.36 -9.56
CA LEU A 101 -1.40 0.39 -9.05
C LEU A 101 -2.40 0.80 -10.14
N ARG A 102 -2.21 0.38 -11.40
CA ARG A 102 -3.17 0.63 -12.48
C ARG A 102 -4.35 -0.34 -12.42
N GLU A 103 -5.50 0.10 -12.91
CA GLU A 103 -6.74 -0.69 -12.99
C GLU A 103 -6.53 -2.04 -13.74
N GLU A 104 -5.66 -2.04 -14.75
CA GLU A 104 -5.32 -3.22 -15.56
C GLU A 104 -4.55 -4.30 -14.78
N ASN A 105 -3.93 -3.95 -13.64
CA ASN A 105 -3.13 -4.85 -12.82
C ASN A 105 -3.79 -5.13 -11.46
N ALA A 106 -5.13 -5.05 -11.39
CA ALA A 106 -5.89 -5.28 -10.17
C ALA A 106 -5.63 -6.66 -9.55
N ASP A 107 -5.27 -7.67 -10.34
CA ASP A 107 -4.95 -9.02 -9.87
C ASP A 107 -3.72 -9.05 -8.95
N HIS A 108 -2.81 -8.08 -9.06
CA HIS A 108 -1.62 -7.95 -8.21
C HIS A 108 -1.83 -7.05 -6.99
N LEU A 109 -3.05 -6.51 -6.80
CA LEU A 109 -3.25 -5.41 -5.87
C LEU A 109 -3.13 -5.80 -4.40
N GLU A 110 -3.60 -6.98 -4.00
CA GLU A 110 -3.45 -7.46 -2.62
C GLU A 110 -1.97 -7.57 -2.22
N ASP A 111 -1.17 -8.16 -3.10
CA ASP A 111 0.28 -8.25 -2.95
C ASP A 111 0.96 -6.87 -2.96
N THR A 112 0.45 -5.95 -3.78
CA THR A 112 0.94 -4.56 -3.83
C THR A 112 0.63 -3.80 -2.54
N ILE A 113 -0.56 -3.98 -1.95
CA ILE A 113 -0.92 -3.39 -0.66
C ILE A 113 0.00 -3.93 0.44
N SER A 114 0.18 -5.26 0.50
CA SER A 114 1.08 -5.89 1.46
C SER A 114 2.53 -5.40 1.32
N LEU A 115 2.99 -5.15 0.09
CA LEU A 115 4.29 -4.55 -0.16
C LEU A 115 4.37 -3.10 0.33
N LEU A 116 3.33 -2.30 0.10
CA LEU A 116 3.27 -0.89 0.54
C LEU A 116 3.16 -0.74 2.06
N GLU A 117 2.62 -1.73 2.76
CA GLU A 117 2.59 -1.77 4.23
C GLU A 117 4.00 -1.72 4.83
N TYR A 118 4.98 -2.40 4.24
CA TYR A 118 6.37 -2.29 4.69
C TYR A 118 6.87 -0.85 4.66
N PHE A 119 6.56 -0.09 3.61
CA PHE A 119 6.95 1.31 3.54
C PHE A 119 6.16 2.20 4.50
N SER A 120 4.86 1.93 4.73
CA SER A 120 4.10 2.70 5.72
C SER A 120 4.61 2.48 7.15
N PHE A 121 5.04 1.26 7.47
CA PHE A 121 5.53 0.89 8.79
C PHE A 121 7.00 1.18 9.02
N TYR A 122 7.88 1.11 8.01
CA TYR A 122 9.33 1.20 8.22
C TYR A 122 9.98 2.42 7.59
N LEU A 123 9.37 3.10 6.61
CA LEU A 123 9.94 4.33 6.04
C LEU A 123 10.01 5.45 7.08
N GLU A 124 11.14 6.16 7.12
CA GLU A 124 11.33 7.31 7.99
C GLU A 124 10.51 8.52 7.50
N THR A 125 10.05 9.33 8.45
CA THR A 125 9.27 10.54 8.16
C THR A 125 10.21 11.73 7.96
N PRO A 126 9.88 12.69 7.06
CA PRO A 126 8.65 12.81 6.29
C PRO A 126 8.58 11.86 5.08
N PHE A 127 7.37 11.40 4.74
CA PHE A 127 7.19 10.53 3.58
C PHE A 127 7.51 11.29 2.26
N PRO A 128 8.21 10.64 1.30
CA PRO A 128 8.51 11.24 0.01
C PRO A 128 7.23 11.60 -0.76
N ALA A 129 7.23 12.77 -1.40
CA ALA A 129 6.10 13.24 -2.17
C ALA A 129 5.80 12.31 -3.36
N GLU A 130 6.79 11.60 -3.93
CA GLU A 130 6.54 10.68 -5.05
C GLU A 130 5.64 9.50 -4.68
N LEU A 131 5.73 9.01 -3.43
CA LEU A 131 4.86 7.96 -2.90
C LEU A 131 3.38 8.38 -2.97
N TRP A 132 3.11 9.67 -2.74
CA TRP A 132 1.75 10.22 -2.66
C TRP A 132 1.30 10.96 -3.91
N GLY A 133 2.22 11.50 -4.72
CA GLY A 133 1.91 12.38 -5.84
C GLY A 133 1.85 11.67 -7.20
N GLY A 134 2.58 10.56 -7.36
CA GLY A 134 2.81 9.91 -8.66
C GLY A 134 1.91 8.72 -8.95
N GLY A 135 1.83 7.77 -8.01
CA GLY A 135 1.25 6.44 -8.25
C GLY A 135 0.11 6.07 -7.32
N ALA A 136 0.34 6.00 -6.00
CA ALA A 136 -0.64 5.48 -5.04
C ALA A 136 -1.90 6.34 -4.90
N ALA A 137 -1.75 7.66 -4.78
CA ALA A 137 -2.92 8.54 -4.81
C ALA A 137 -3.49 8.69 -6.23
N ALA A 138 -2.67 8.63 -7.29
CA ALA A 138 -3.18 8.69 -8.66
C ALA A 138 -4.00 7.45 -9.05
N ALA A 139 -3.61 6.28 -8.56
CA ALA A 139 -4.31 5.00 -8.68
C ALA A 139 -5.60 4.99 -7.87
N ALA A 140 -5.55 5.43 -6.61
CA ALA A 140 -6.77 5.64 -5.84
C ALA A 140 -7.69 6.70 -6.49
N ARG A 141 -7.13 7.66 -7.26
CA ARG A 141 -7.85 8.70 -8.02
C ARG A 141 -8.41 8.21 -9.36
N LYS A 142 -7.87 7.12 -9.94
CA LYS A 142 -8.34 6.51 -11.19
C LYS A 142 -8.72 5.05 -10.96
N ARG A 143 -9.95 4.87 -10.48
CA ARG A 143 -10.76 3.63 -10.67
C ARG A 143 -10.12 2.30 -10.26
N VAL A 144 -9.15 2.28 -9.34
CA VAL A 144 -9.01 1.09 -8.50
C VAL A 144 -10.36 0.90 -7.80
N GLU A 145 -10.94 -0.31 -7.84
CA GLU A 145 -12.22 -0.58 -7.19
C GLU A 145 -12.20 0.04 -5.79
N ALA A 146 -13.22 0.83 -5.50
CA ALA A 146 -13.19 1.76 -4.38
C ALA A 146 -12.81 1.14 -3.04
N CYS A 147 -13.21 -0.11 -2.80
CA CYS A 147 -12.84 -0.84 -1.60
C CYS A 147 -11.32 -1.03 -1.50
N MET A 148 -10.65 -1.35 -2.61
CA MET A 148 -9.22 -1.65 -2.61
C MET A 148 -8.37 -0.37 -2.47
N GLY A 149 -8.80 0.73 -3.10
CA GLY A 149 -8.20 2.04 -2.87
C GLY A 149 -8.37 2.51 -1.41
N LEU A 150 -9.56 2.27 -0.83
CA LEU A 150 -9.82 2.55 0.58
C LEU A 150 -9.02 1.65 1.52
N GLN A 151 -8.84 0.36 1.20
CA GLN A 151 -8.00 -0.56 1.97
C GLN A 151 -6.54 -0.09 1.99
N LEU A 152 -6.00 0.30 0.84
CA LEU A 152 -4.65 0.86 0.77
C LEU A 152 -4.53 2.10 1.66
N LEU A 153 -5.46 3.05 1.56
CA LEU A 153 -5.44 4.24 2.41
C LEU A 153 -5.59 3.92 3.89
N CYS A 154 -6.40 2.92 4.26
CA CYS A 154 -6.51 2.42 5.63
C CYS A 154 -5.18 1.89 6.15
N SER A 155 -4.56 0.95 5.43
CA SER A 155 -3.28 0.34 5.81
C SER A 155 -2.16 1.39 5.93
N LEU A 156 -2.15 2.36 5.02
CA LEU A 156 -1.21 3.48 5.04
C LEU A 156 -1.45 4.42 6.24
N LEU A 157 -2.71 4.75 6.55
CA LEU A 157 -3.05 5.56 7.73
C LEU A 157 -2.70 4.84 9.04
N LEU A 158 -2.96 3.53 9.13
CA LEU A 158 -2.61 2.70 10.28
C LEU A 158 -1.09 2.71 10.55
N GLY A 159 -0.28 2.47 9.51
CA GLY A 159 1.18 2.52 9.63
C GLY A 159 1.70 3.90 10.05
N SER A 160 1.11 4.95 9.49
CA SER A 160 1.53 6.33 9.77
C SER A 160 1.07 6.85 11.13
N ALA A 161 -0.05 6.35 11.63
CA ALA A 161 -0.54 6.61 12.97
C ALA A 161 0.35 6.03 14.06
N ALA A 162 0.91 4.83 13.84
CA ALA A 162 1.92 4.26 14.74
C ALA A 162 3.14 5.19 14.90
N LYS A 163 3.48 5.97 13.86
CA LYS A 163 4.60 6.92 13.84
C LYS A 163 4.24 8.37 14.15
N ARG A 164 3.00 8.68 14.55
CA ARG A 164 2.52 10.05 14.85
C ARG A 164 2.76 11.06 13.72
N SER A 165 2.68 10.62 12.46
CA SER A 165 2.90 11.47 11.27
C SER A 165 1.65 11.59 10.39
N VAL A 166 0.48 11.34 10.97
CA VAL A 166 -0.81 11.32 10.28
C VAL A 166 -1.11 12.65 9.59
N ASP A 167 -0.64 13.77 10.13
CA ASP A 167 -0.94 15.11 9.63
C ASP A 167 -0.59 15.30 8.15
N ALA A 168 0.53 14.71 7.69
CA ALA A 168 0.95 14.81 6.29
C ALA A 168 0.04 14.02 5.34
N LEU A 169 -0.66 13.00 5.86
CA LEU A 169 -1.48 12.08 5.07
C LEU A 169 -2.97 12.32 5.20
N LEU A 170 -3.38 12.92 6.32
CA LEU A 170 -4.79 13.15 6.63
C LEU A 170 -5.49 13.90 5.52
N GLN A 171 -4.90 15.01 5.06
CA GLN A 171 -5.49 15.85 4.03
C GLN A 171 -5.59 15.17 2.65
N PRO A 172 -4.51 14.62 2.06
CA PRO A 172 -4.61 13.96 0.77
C PRO A 172 -5.52 12.73 0.79
N CYS A 173 -5.47 11.90 1.84
CA CYS A 173 -6.34 10.73 1.96
C CYS A 173 -7.82 11.12 2.06
N LEU A 174 -8.15 12.10 2.90
CA LEU A 174 -9.53 12.54 3.11
C LEU A 174 -10.13 13.17 1.83
N LEU A 175 -9.36 14.02 1.14
CA LEU A 175 -9.81 14.65 -0.11
C LEU A 175 -10.03 13.62 -1.21
N LEU A 176 -9.15 12.63 -1.34
CA LEU A 176 -9.27 11.60 -2.35
C LEU A 176 -10.52 10.73 -2.14
N VAL A 177 -10.72 10.29 -0.90
CA VAL A 177 -11.92 9.52 -0.53
C VAL A 177 -13.18 10.33 -0.75
N TRP A 178 -13.14 11.64 -0.48
CA TRP A 178 -14.28 12.51 -0.72
C TRP A 178 -14.59 12.75 -2.20
N GLU A 179 -13.57 13.02 -3.03
CA GLU A 179 -13.72 13.12 -4.49
C GLU A 179 -14.43 11.87 -5.03
N TRP A 180 -14.03 10.70 -4.53
CA TRP A 180 -14.66 9.44 -4.89
C TRP A 180 -16.12 9.33 -4.44
N VAL A 181 -16.45 9.70 -3.18
CA VAL A 181 -17.84 9.73 -2.69
C VAL A 181 -18.71 10.66 -3.54
N GLN A 182 -18.20 11.83 -3.92
CA GLN A 182 -18.92 12.77 -4.77
C GLN A 182 -19.20 12.19 -6.16
N GLN A 183 -18.23 11.51 -6.76
CA GLN A 183 -18.41 10.84 -8.06
C GLN A 183 -19.48 9.76 -8.01
N LEU A 184 -19.52 8.95 -6.93
CA LEU A 184 -20.58 7.97 -6.75
C LEU A 184 -21.96 8.59 -6.62
N GLN A 185 -22.08 9.66 -5.83
CA GLN A 185 -23.35 10.37 -5.65
C GLN A 185 -23.86 10.94 -6.98
N GLN A 186 -22.97 11.52 -7.79
CA GLN A 186 -23.31 12.06 -9.10
C GLN A 186 -23.73 10.98 -10.10
N GLN A 187 -23.10 9.80 -10.05
CA GLN A 187 -23.38 8.71 -10.98
C GLN A 187 -24.56 7.80 -10.56
N GLN A 188 -25.21 8.05 -9.41
CA GLN A 188 -26.25 7.19 -8.82
C GLN A 188 -25.87 5.69 -8.82
N ARG A 189 -24.58 5.37 -8.74
CA ARG A 189 -24.12 3.98 -8.72
C ARG A 189 -24.46 3.37 -7.37
N ARG A 190 -25.03 2.16 -7.39
CA ARG A 190 -25.17 1.36 -6.17
C ARG A 190 -23.76 1.00 -5.69
N VAL A 191 -23.42 1.47 -4.50
CA VAL A 191 -22.20 1.07 -3.80
C VAL A 191 -22.43 -0.33 -3.22
N ASP A 192 -21.53 -1.25 -3.52
CA ASP A 192 -21.56 -2.62 -2.98
C ASP A 192 -21.27 -2.64 -1.48
N LYS A 193 -21.57 -3.78 -0.84
CA LYS A 193 -21.41 -3.94 0.61
C LYS A 193 -19.94 -3.85 1.05
N GLY A 194 -19.01 -4.38 0.26
CA GLY A 194 -17.58 -4.36 0.58
C GLY A 194 -17.06 -2.93 0.63
N THR A 195 -17.32 -2.16 -0.41
CA THR A 195 -16.90 -0.75 -0.49
C THR A 195 -17.45 0.09 0.66
N LYS A 196 -18.73 -0.11 1.04
CA LYS A 196 -19.32 0.55 2.22
C LYS A 196 -18.56 0.23 3.50
N ARG A 197 -18.22 -1.05 3.71
CA ARG A 197 -17.41 -1.51 4.86
C ARG A 197 -16.03 -0.85 4.85
N CYS A 198 -15.33 -0.87 3.72
CA CYS A 198 -14.02 -0.25 3.53
C CYS A 198 -14.06 1.26 3.88
N PHE A 199 -15.09 1.99 3.44
CA PHE A 199 -15.26 3.41 3.75
C PHE A 199 -15.49 3.66 5.24
N ILE A 200 -16.35 2.87 5.89
CA ILE A 200 -16.62 3.02 7.33
C ILE A 200 -15.34 2.76 8.12
N LEU A 201 -14.60 1.68 7.79
CA LEU A 201 -13.32 1.38 8.44
C LEU A 201 -12.32 2.53 8.27
N PHE A 202 -12.22 3.11 7.07
CA PHE A 202 -11.37 4.28 6.82
C PHE A 202 -11.71 5.45 7.74
N ILE A 203 -12.99 5.83 7.78
CA ILE A 203 -13.46 6.94 8.63
C ILE A 203 -13.24 6.62 10.11
N SER A 204 -13.54 5.40 10.55
CA SER A 204 -13.31 4.96 11.93
C SER A 204 -11.83 5.03 12.31
N SER A 205 -10.93 4.51 11.48
CA SER A 205 -9.48 4.59 11.71
C SER A 205 -9.02 6.04 11.77
N LEU A 206 -9.49 6.89 10.86
CA LEU A 206 -9.12 8.30 10.82
C LEU A 206 -9.61 9.06 12.06
N LEU A 207 -10.80 8.75 12.58
CA LEU A 207 -11.31 9.29 13.84
C LEU A 207 -10.59 8.74 15.08
N ILE A 208 -10.13 7.48 15.05
CA ILE A 208 -9.35 6.88 16.16
C ILE A 208 -7.98 7.53 16.26
N TYR A 209 -7.30 7.74 15.13
CA TYR A 209 -5.90 8.16 15.12
C TYR A 209 -5.69 9.67 14.99
N ALA A 210 -6.66 10.41 14.47
CA ALA A 210 -6.53 11.85 14.23
C ALA A 210 -7.87 12.59 14.36
N LEU A 211 -8.62 12.34 15.44
CA LEU A 211 -9.97 12.87 15.69
C LEU A 211 -10.10 14.38 15.40
N GLU A 212 -9.32 15.21 16.09
CA GLU A 212 -9.48 16.67 16.03
C GLU A 212 -9.05 17.24 14.66
N PRO A 213 -7.88 16.90 14.10
CA PRO A 213 -7.52 17.29 12.74
C PRO A 213 -8.52 16.81 11.68
N ALA A 214 -9.01 15.58 11.81
CA ALA A 214 -10.00 14.98 10.94
C ALA A 214 -11.32 15.78 10.91
N LEU A 215 -11.88 16.06 12.09
CA LEU A 215 -13.14 16.77 12.22
C LEU A 215 -13.03 18.20 11.68
N LEU A 216 -11.94 18.89 12.01
CA LEU A 216 -11.68 20.24 11.49
C LEU A 216 -11.59 20.23 9.97
N LEU A 217 -10.85 19.30 9.38
CA LEU A 217 -10.70 19.21 7.93
C LEU A 217 -12.02 18.82 7.24
N MET A 218 -12.76 17.85 7.78
CA MET A 218 -14.10 17.48 7.28
C MET A 218 -15.09 18.64 7.37
N GLN A 219 -15.01 19.46 8.43
CA GLN A 219 -15.86 20.63 8.60
C GLN A 219 -15.49 21.74 7.60
N GLN A 220 -14.20 22.02 7.43
CA GLN A 220 -13.70 23.00 6.45
C GLN A 220 -14.13 22.66 5.03
N GLN A 221 -14.10 21.38 4.67
CA GLN A 221 -14.48 20.90 3.35
C GLN A 221 -15.99 20.61 3.20
N GLN A 222 -16.82 20.92 4.22
CA GLN A 222 -18.27 20.69 4.25
C GLN A 222 -18.69 19.21 4.07
N MET A 223 -17.82 18.28 4.48
CA MET A 223 -18.00 16.83 4.29
C MET A 223 -18.51 16.14 5.56
N LEU A 224 -18.42 16.82 6.71
CA LEU A 224 -18.69 16.21 8.01
C LEU A 224 -20.10 15.59 8.11
N GLN A 225 -21.15 16.35 7.79
CA GLN A 225 -22.52 15.86 7.83
C GLN A 225 -22.76 14.66 6.89
N PRO A 226 -22.43 14.74 5.59
CA PRO A 226 -22.68 13.62 4.67
C PRO A 226 -21.87 12.37 5.03
N VAL A 227 -20.64 12.51 5.52
CA VAL A 227 -19.81 11.40 5.98
C VAL A 227 -20.45 10.71 7.21
N ILE A 228 -20.82 11.48 8.23
CA ILE A 228 -21.46 10.93 9.44
C ILE A 228 -22.80 10.27 9.08
N ALA A 229 -23.61 10.91 8.26
CA ALA A 229 -24.89 10.35 7.82
C ALA A 229 -24.71 9.01 7.07
N PHE A 230 -23.69 8.91 6.21
CA PHE A 230 -23.38 7.68 5.51
C PHE A 230 -22.94 6.56 6.46
N VAL A 231 -22.03 6.87 7.40
CA VAL A 231 -21.53 5.90 8.38
C VAL A 231 -22.68 5.36 9.24
N LEU A 232 -23.53 6.24 9.77
CA LEU A 232 -24.68 5.85 10.59
C LEU A 232 -25.71 5.03 9.81
N ALA A 233 -25.95 5.36 8.53
CA ALA A 233 -26.92 4.66 7.69
C ALA A 233 -26.46 3.27 7.23
N ASN A 234 -25.18 2.92 7.40
CA ASN A 234 -24.61 1.65 6.96
C ASN A 234 -23.81 0.94 8.07
N ALA A 235 -24.02 1.31 9.35
CA ALA A 235 -23.26 0.76 10.47
C ALA A 235 -23.42 -0.76 10.63
N ASP A 236 -24.59 -1.29 10.23
CA ASP A 236 -24.92 -2.72 10.19
C ASP A 236 -24.02 -3.55 9.26
N VAL A 237 -23.34 -2.89 8.32
CA VAL A 237 -22.44 -3.54 7.35
C VAL A 237 -21.12 -4.00 7.98
N VAL A 238 -20.73 -3.44 9.14
CA VAL A 238 -19.45 -3.73 9.80
C VAL A 238 -19.57 -4.85 10.86
N GLU A 239 -20.77 -5.08 11.41
CA GLU A 239 -21.02 -6.07 12.46
C GLU A 239 -21.22 -7.53 11.96
N ALA A 240 -21.08 -7.79 10.64
CA ALA A 240 -21.28 -9.10 10.01
C ALA A 240 -20.02 -9.60 9.29
#